data_AF-A0A9E2XIZ8-F1
#
_entry.id   AF-A0A9E2XIZ8-F1
#
_cell.length_a   1.000
_cell.length_b   1.000
_cell.length_c   1.000
_cell.angle_alpha   90.00
_cell.angle_beta   90.00
_cell.angle_gamma   90.00
#
_symmetry.space_group_name_H-M   'P 1'
#
loop_
_entity.id
_entity.type
_entity.pdbx_description
1 polymer ?
#
loop_
_entity_poly.entity_id
_entity_poly.type
_entity_poly.pdbx_seq_one_letter_code
_entity_poly.pdbx_strand_id
1 'polypeptide(L)'
;MPRHEGDRRRPPGSLAWRQYEVKLASGHTATLGFSLADPRHKSIARAQRAHDASHLGWLVVRDGPDAPEEAVLWFRQATALTLLPQNDDMTIGDEVKALLPRYFAVFFDDIKDVAPDLADVRLAAPKTGDKTLH
;
A
#
# COMPACT_ATOMS: atom_id res chain seq x y z
N MET A 1 27.49 0.93 0.99
CA MET A 1 26.04 0.74 0.79
C MET A 1 25.45 0.23 2.10
N PRO A 2 24.77 1.06 2.91
CA PRO A 2 24.16 0.56 4.13
C PRO A 2 22.98 -0.33 3.75
N ARG A 3 22.98 -1.57 4.23
CA ARG A 3 21.87 -2.51 4.10
C ARG A 3 20.74 -2.00 4.99
N HIS A 4 19.64 -1.56 4.40
CA HIS A 4 18.44 -1.19 5.15
C HIS A 4 17.93 -2.41 5.92
N GLU A 5 17.69 -2.21 7.20
CA GLU A 5 17.18 -3.17 8.20
C GLU A 5 15.69 -3.54 7.96
N GLY A 6 15.29 -3.71 6.70
CA GLY A 6 13.89 -3.69 6.24
C GLY A 6 13.15 -5.03 6.24
N ASP A 7 13.80 -6.15 6.59
CA ASP A 7 13.21 -7.48 6.37
C ASP A 7 12.44 -8.05 7.59
N ARG A 8 12.61 -7.46 8.79
CA ARG A 8 11.93 -7.95 10.01
C ARG A 8 10.45 -7.56 10.11
N ARG A 9 9.93 -6.72 9.21
CA ARG A 9 8.54 -6.23 9.24
C ARG A 9 7.72 -6.60 8.01
N ARG A 10 8.23 -7.48 7.14
CA ARG A 10 7.47 -7.96 5.98
C ARG A 10 6.20 -8.66 6.46
N PRO A 11 5.00 -8.24 6.01
CA PRO A 11 3.78 -8.93 6.37
C PRO A 11 3.84 -10.40 5.90
N PRO A 12 3.38 -11.38 6.71
CA PRO A 12 3.37 -12.78 6.32
C PRO A 12 2.58 -12.99 5.02
N GLY A 13 3.03 -13.91 4.18
CA GLY A 13 2.37 -14.18 2.90
C GLY A 13 2.50 -13.06 1.87
N SER A 14 3.44 -12.13 2.04
CA SER A 14 3.77 -11.14 1.01
C SER A 14 4.68 -11.76 -0.04
N LEU A 15 4.41 -11.53 -1.32
CA LEU A 15 5.29 -11.82 -2.46
C LEU A 15 6.37 -10.73 -2.65
N ALA A 16 6.03 -9.47 -2.38
CA ALA A 16 6.97 -8.33 -2.37
C ALA A 16 6.70 -7.38 -1.20
N TRP A 17 7.73 -6.64 -0.77
CA TRP A 17 7.67 -5.64 0.30
C TRP A 17 8.64 -4.50 0.02
N ARG A 18 8.18 -3.25 0.14
CA ARG A 18 9.00 -2.03 0.03
C ARG A 18 8.59 -1.02 1.08
N GLN A 19 9.53 -0.19 1.51
CA GLN A 19 9.28 0.91 2.42
C GLN A 19 9.89 2.19 1.88
N TYR A 20 9.16 3.28 2.04
CA TYR A 20 9.55 4.61 1.58
C TYR A 20 9.44 5.59 2.74
N GLU A 21 10.51 6.33 2.97
CA GLU A 21 10.49 7.47 3.86
C GLU A 21 10.04 8.70 3.07
N VAL A 22 9.03 9.41 3.55
CA VAL A 22 8.39 10.51 2.84
C VAL A 22 8.38 11.75 3.72
N LYS A 23 8.73 12.90 3.14
CA LYS A 23 8.57 14.20 3.79
C LYS A 23 7.17 14.73 3.55
N LEU A 24 6.47 15.03 4.63
CA LEU A 24 5.16 15.65 4.63
C LEU A 24 5.28 17.17 4.42
N ALA A 25 4.21 17.81 4.00
CA ALA A 25 4.17 19.27 3.78
C ALA A 25 4.32 20.04 5.10
N SER A 26 3.86 19.45 6.21
CA SER A 26 4.14 19.91 7.57
C SER A 26 5.63 19.92 7.96
N GLY A 27 6.50 19.26 7.19
CA GLY A 27 7.92 19.11 7.47
C GLY A 27 8.27 17.87 8.31
N HIS A 28 7.27 17.14 8.78
CA HIS A 28 7.46 15.84 9.42
C HIS A 28 7.81 14.74 8.40
N THR A 29 8.29 13.61 8.91
CA THR A 29 8.63 12.45 8.11
C THR A 29 7.71 11.28 8.46
N ALA A 30 7.11 10.67 7.44
CA ALA A 30 6.35 9.44 7.57
C ALA A 30 7.05 8.27 6.87
N THR A 31 6.79 7.04 7.33
CA THR A 31 7.19 5.81 6.63
C THR A 31 5.95 5.19 5.99
N LEU A 32 6.03 4.88 4.70
CA LEU A 32 5.01 4.14 3.96
C LEU A 32 5.56 2.77 3.56
N GLY A 33 4.97 1.69 4.07
CA GLY A 33 5.28 0.31 3.70
C GLY A 33 4.21 -0.25 2.76
N PHE A 34 4.63 -0.89 1.68
CA PHE A 34 3.74 -1.51 0.70
C PHE A 34 4.12 -2.97 0.53
N SER A 35 3.16 -3.87 0.71
CA SER A 35 3.30 -5.28 0.36
C SER A 35 2.42 -5.65 -0.83
N LEU A 36 2.87 -6.61 -1.62
CA LEU A 36 2.05 -7.38 -2.54
C LEU A 36 1.86 -8.76 -1.93
N ALA A 37 0.64 -9.27 -1.81
CA ALA A 37 0.39 -10.60 -1.28
C ALA A 37 0.69 -11.72 -2.28
N ASP A 38 1.08 -12.89 -1.78
CA ASP A 38 1.29 -14.10 -2.58
C ASP A 38 -0.05 -14.82 -2.79
N PRO A 39 -0.57 -14.89 -4.04
CA PRO A 39 -1.82 -15.56 -4.35
C PRO A 39 -1.78 -17.08 -4.09
N ARG A 40 -0.58 -17.67 -3.92
CA ARG A 40 -0.43 -19.10 -3.57
C ARG A 40 -0.81 -19.37 -2.12
N HIS A 41 -0.87 -18.35 -1.27
CA HIS A 41 -1.28 -18.50 0.12
C HIS A 41 -2.81 -18.63 0.23
N LYS A 42 -3.30 -19.71 0.85
CA LYS A 42 -4.74 -20.04 0.86
C LYS A 42 -5.65 -18.93 1.39
N SER A 43 -5.22 -18.23 2.44
CA SER A 43 -5.99 -17.10 3.01
C SER A 43 -6.04 -15.90 2.06
N ILE A 44 -4.95 -15.62 1.34
CA ILE A 44 -4.86 -14.55 0.35
C ILE A 44 -5.75 -14.87 -0.85
N ALA A 45 -5.69 -16.09 -1.38
CA ALA A 45 -6.56 -16.52 -2.47
C ALA A 45 -8.05 -16.47 -2.11
N ARG A 46 -8.40 -16.67 -0.82
CA ARG A 46 -9.77 -16.49 -0.32
C ARG A 46 -10.15 -15.01 -0.28
N ALA A 47 -9.27 -14.14 0.20
CA ALA A 47 -9.50 -12.69 0.26
C ALA A 47 -9.62 -12.08 -1.15
N GLN A 48 -8.76 -12.46 -2.10
CA GLN A 48 -8.85 -12.02 -3.50
C GLN A 48 -10.23 -12.34 -4.10
N ARG A 49 -10.73 -13.55 -3.88
CA ARG A 49 -12.09 -13.93 -4.35
C ARG A 49 -13.20 -13.18 -3.64
N ALA A 50 -13.08 -12.95 -2.34
CA ALA A 50 -14.09 -12.22 -1.56
C ALA A 50 -14.24 -10.75 -2.01
N HIS A 51 -13.16 -10.15 -2.50
CA HIS A 51 -13.12 -8.76 -2.96
C HIS A 51 -13.12 -8.60 -4.48
N ASP A 52 -13.25 -9.68 -5.25
CA ASP A 52 -13.09 -9.69 -6.72
C ASP A 52 -11.81 -8.97 -7.19
N ALA A 53 -10.72 -9.22 -6.46
CA ALA A 53 -9.46 -8.51 -6.61
C ALA A 53 -8.45 -9.32 -7.43
N SER A 54 -7.89 -8.68 -8.45
CA SER A 54 -6.75 -9.21 -9.22
C SER A 54 -5.47 -9.29 -8.38
N HIS A 55 -5.25 -8.28 -7.54
CA HIS A 55 -4.10 -8.13 -6.66
C HIS A 55 -4.56 -7.57 -5.32
N LEU A 56 -3.87 -7.95 -4.24
CA LEU A 56 -4.08 -7.33 -2.94
C LEU A 56 -2.77 -7.27 -2.17
N GLY A 57 -2.75 -6.43 -1.15
CA GLY A 57 -1.63 -6.32 -0.24
C GLY A 57 -1.92 -5.36 0.89
N TRP A 58 -0.88 -5.03 1.65
CA TRP A 58 -0.98 -4.14 2.80
C TRP A 58 -0.24 -2.83 2.53
N LEU A 59 -0.89 -1.73 2.87
CA LEU A 59 -0.28 -0.42 3.06
C LEU A 59 -0.13 -0.23 4.57
N VAL A 60 1.08 0.10 4.99
CA VAL A 60 1.43 0.36 6.38
C VAL A 60 1.90 1.79 6.47
N VAL A 61 1.21 2.62 7.25
CA VAL A 61 1.56 4.04 7.45
C VAL A 61 2.03 4.25 8.87
N ARG A 62 3.15 4.96 9.02
CA ARG A 62 3.66 5.39 10.32
C ARG A 62 4.13 6.84 10.24
N ASP A 63 3.40 7.74 10.88
CA ASP A 63 3.65 9.19 10.85
C ASP A 63 4.61 9.64 11.97
N GLY A 64 5.85 9.15 11.91
CA GLY A 64 6.90 9.44 12.90
C GLY A 64 7.30 8.23 13.75
N PRO A 65 8.40 8.32 14.52
CA PRO A 65 8.97 7.18 15.23
C PRO A 65 8.05 6.61 16.33
N ASP A 66 7.27 7.47 16.98
CA ASP A 66 6.39 7.11 18.10
C ASP A 66 4.90 7.03 17.73
N ALA A 67 4.55 7.29 16.46
CA ALA A 67 3.18 7.21 16.00
C ALA A 67 2.72 5.75 15.89
N PRO A 68 1.43 5.45 16.19
CA PRO A 68 0.87 4.13 15.96
C PRO A 68 0.95 3.78 14.48
N GLU A 69 1.19 2.50 14.21
CA GLU A 69 1.18 1.95 12.86
C GLU A 69 -0.26 1.74 12.41
N GLU A 70 -0.62 2.30 11.25
CA GLU A 70 -1.92 2.06 10.62
C GLU A 70 -1.76 1.11 9.44
N ALA A 71 -2.45 -0.02 9.50
CA ALA A 71 -2.49 -1.01 8.44
C ALA A 71 -3.79 -0.90 7.64
N VAL A 72 -3.64 -0.78 6.33
CA VAL A 72 -4.73 -0.66 5.35
C VAL A 72 -4.57 -1.75 4.32
N LEU A 73 -5.63 -2.54 4.13
CA LEU A 73 -5.67 -3.50 3.04
C LEU A 73 -5.89 -2.71 1.74
N TRP A 74 -5.00 -2.88 0.77
CA TRP A 74 -5.25 -2.40 -0.59
C TRP A 74 -5.57 -3.58 -1.49
N PHE A 75 -6.47 -3.36 -2.45
CA PHE A 75 -6.75 -4.35 -3.48
C PHE A 75 -7.15 -3.70 -4.79
N ARG A 76 -6.78 -4.36 -5.88
CA ARG A 76 -7.06 -3.90 -7.24
C ARG A 76 -8.21 -4.69 -7.83
N GLN A 77 -9.31 -3.99 -8.09
CA GLN A 77 -10.41 -4.43 -8.94
C GLN A 77 -10.18 -3.87 -10.36
N ALA A 78 -10.84 -4.43 -11.37
CA ALA A 78 -10.62 -4.20 -12.81
C ALA A 78 -9.95 -2.85 -13.19
N THR A 79 -10.53 -1.73 -12.75
CA THR A 79 -10.04 -0.37 -13.03
C THR A 79 -9.83 0.50 -11.80
N ALA A 80 -9.83 -0.07 -10.59
CA ALA A 80 -9.79 0.71 -9.36
C ALA A 80 -8.86 0.09 -8.31
N LEU A 81 -8.18 0.94 -7.56
CA LEU A 81 -7.42 0.56 -6.39
C LEU A 81 -8.20 1.02 -5.15
N THR A 82 -8.65 0.06 -4.36
CA THR A 82 -9.48 0.30 -3.17
C THR A 82 -8.63 0.17 -1.92
N LEU A 83 -8.82 1.10 -0.98
CA LEU A 83 -8.18 1.09 0.34
C LEU A 83 -9.24 0.78 1.40
N LEU A 84 -9.03 -0.30 2.14
CA LEU A 84 -9.88 -0.73 3.24
C LEU A 84 -9.08 -0.67 4.54
N PRO A 85 -9.38 0.29 5.44
CA PRO A 85 -8.70 0.37 6.72
C PRO A 85 -9.07 -0.86 7.57
N GLN A 86 -8.13 -1.32 8.40
CA GLN A 86 -8.40 -2.47 9.27
C GLN A 86 -9.40 -2.13 10.38
N ASN A 87 -9.39 -0.88 10.84
CA ASN A 87 -10.40 -0.32 11.75
C ASN A 87 -11.35 0.53 10.90
N ASP A 88 -12.66 0.53 11.19
CA ASP A 88 -13.70 1.13 10.31
C ASP A 88 -13.47 2.62 9.95
N ASP A 89 -12.58 3.30 10.67
CA ASP A 89 -12.07 4.63 10.35
C ASP A 89 -10.64 4.60 9.80
N MET A 90 -10.48 5.23 8.63
CA MET A 90 -9.17 5.51 8.04
C MET A 90 -8.57 6.74 8.73
N THR A 91 -7.59 6.52 9.59
CA THR A 91 -6.93 7.56 10.39
C THR A 91 -5.71 8.17 9.69
N ILE A 92 -5.38 7.71 8.48
CA ILE A 92 -4.31 8.28 7.66
C ILE A 92 -4.59 9.78 7.47
N GLY A 93 -3.60 10.64 7.75
CA GLY A 93 -3.70 12.08 7.53
C GLY A 93 -3.81 12.46 6.05
N ASP A 94 -4.44 13.60 5.75
CA ASP A 94 -4.67 14.03 4.37
C ASP A 94 -3.38 14.29 3.57
N GLU A 95 -2.31 14.72 4.24
CA GLU A 95 -0.99 14.87 3.63
C GLU A 95 -0.44 13.53 3.11
N VAL A 96 -0.63 12.45 3.87
CA VAL A 96 -0.23 11.11 3.43
C VAL A 96 -1.13 10.64 2.30
N LYS A 97 -2.46 10.83 2.39
CA LYS A 97 -3.41 10.46 1.33
C LYS A 97 -3.04 11.10 -0.02
N ALA A 98 -2.62 12.37 -0.01
CA ALA A 98 -2.20 13.08 -1.21
C ALA A 98 -0.94 12.46 -1.87
N LEU A 99 -0.11 11.76 -1.09
CA LEU A 99 1.10 11.09 -1.58
C LEU A 99 0.83 9.65 -2.08
N LEU A 100 -0.23 8.99 -1.61
CA LEU A 100 -0.48 7.58 -1.91
C LEU A 100 -0.49 7.23 -3.40
N PRO A 101 -1.18 7.95 -4.31
CA PRO A 101 -1.18 7.61 -5.74
C PRO A 101 0.22 7.52 -6.33
N ARG A 102 1.07 8.49 -5.97
CA ARG A 102 2.47 8.55 -6.44
C ARG A 102 3.28 7.38 -5.90
N TYR A 103 3.15 7.07 -4.61
CA TYR A 103 3.94 5.99 -4.00
C TYR A 103 3.43 4.60 -4.39
N PHE A 104 2.14 4.43 -4.68
CA PHE A 104 1.65 3.21 -5.31
C PHE A 104 2.24 3.02 -6.71
N ALA A 105 2.30 4.08 -7.53
CA ALA A 105 2.94 4.00 -8.86
C ALA A 105 4.42 3.62 -8.77
N VAL A 106 5.17 4.23 -7.82
CA VAL A 106 6.57 3.86 -7.55
C VAL A 106 6.68 2.40 -7.11
N PHE A 107 5.83 1.97 -6.18
CA PHE A 107 5.82 0.59 -5.70
C PHE A 107 5.52 -0.42 -6.82
N PHE A 108 4.56 -0.12 -7.69
CA PHE A 108 4.23 -0.98 -8.82
C PHE A 108 5.37 -1.09 -9.84
N ASP A 109 6.09 0.01 -10.11
CA ASP A 109 7.30 -0.06 -10.94
C ASP A 109 8.42 -0.88 -10.27
N ASP A 110 8.60 -0.72 -8.95
CA ASP A 110 9.62 -1.45 -8.16
C ASP A 110 9.40 -2.98 -8.11
N ILE A 111 8.17 -3.44 -8.37
CA ILE A 111 7.80 -4.87 -8.34
C ILE A 111 7.42 -5.42 -9.72
N LYS A 112 7.66 -4.67 -10.81
CA LYS A 112 7.24 -5.07 -12.17
C LYS A 112 7.79 -6.42 -12.62
N ASP A 113 8.96 -6.82 -12.13
CA ASP A 113 9.56 -8.13 -12.44
C ASP A 113 8.76 -9.30 -11.84
N VAL A 114 7.96 -9.01 -10.81
CA VAL A 114 7.17 -9.99 -10.05
C VAL A 114 5.67 -9.90 -10.38
N ALA A 115 5.18 -8.69 -10.63
CA ALA A 115 3.79 -8.41 -10.99
C ALA A 115 3.73 -7.35 -12.11
N PRO A 116 4.03 -7.74 -13.37
CA PRO A 116 4.12 -6.79 -14.48
C PRO A 116 2.80 -6.07 -14.75
N ASP A 117 1.66 -6.75 -14.54
CA ASP A 117 0.31 -6.20 -14.75
C ASP A 117 -0.02 -4.99 -13.85
N LEU A 118 0.77 -4.74 -12.81
CA LEU A 118 0.62 -3.58 -11.93
C LEU A 118 1.38 -2.35 -12.43
N ALA A 119 2.45 -2.53 -13.21
CA ALA A 119 3.28 -1.41 -13.68
C ALA A 119 2.53 -0.46 -14.63
N ASP A 120 1.52 -0.97 -15.34
CA ASP A 120 0.69 -0.19 -16.27
C ASP A 120 -0.47 0.56 -15.59
N VAL A 121 -0.64 0.40 -14.28
CA VAL A 121 -1.75 1.02 -13.54
C VAL A 121 -1.49 2.51 -13.35
N ARG A 122 -2.39 3.33 -13.91
CA ARG A 122 -2.42 4.77 -13.68
C ARG A 122 -3.42 5.09 -12.57
N LEU A 123 -2.95 5.70 -11.50
CA LEU A 123 -3.78 6.12 -10.36
C LEU A 123 -3.95 7.63 -10.37
N ALA A 124 -5.18 8.09 -10.38
CA ALA A 124 -5.54 9.48 -10.10
C ALA A 124 -5.55 9.72 -8.58
N ALA A 125 -5.31 10.97 -8.20
CA ALA A 125 -5.43 11.38 -6.80
C ALA A 125 -6.87 11.21 -6.31
N PRO A 126 -7.08 10.76 -5.06
CA PRO A 126 -8.42 10.65 -4.51
C PRO A 126 -9.00 12.07 -4.39
N LYS A 127 -10.26 12.25 -4.79
CA LYS A 127 -11.03 13.44 -4.42
C LYS A 127 -11.39 13.32 -2.94
N THR A 128 -11.33 14.44 -2.22
CA THR A 128 -11.55 14.48 -0.76
C THR A 128 -12.81 13.71 -0.35
N GLY A 129 -12.63 12.61 0.39
CA GLY A 129 -13.70 11.75 0.89
C GLY A 129 -13.82 10.37 0.23
N ASP A 130 -13.18 10.13 -0.93
CA ASP A 130 -13.21 8.83 -1.59
C ASP A 130 -12.19 7.86 -0.99
N LYS A 131 -12.66 6.65 -0.63
CA LYS A 131 -11.82 5.50 -0.21
C LYS A 131 -11.23 4.75 -1.41
N THR A 132 -11.50 5.23 -2.62
CA THR A 132 -11.16 4.59 -3.89
C THR A 132 -10.23 5.49 -4.69
N LEU A 133 -9.14 4.92 -5.19
CA LEU A 133 -8.24 5.55 -6.15
C LEU A 133 -8.67 5.09 -7.56
N HIS A 134 -9.11 6.06 -8.37
CA HIS A 134 -9.57 5.85 -9.75
C HIS A 134 -8.44 5.90 -10.75
#